data_AF-A0A4R1QVK4-F1
#
_entry.id   AF-A0A4R1QVK4-F1
#
_cell.length_a   1.000
_cell.length_b   1.000
_cell.length_c   1.000
_cell.angle_alpha   90.00
_cell.angle_beta   90.00
_cell.angle_gamma   90.00
#
_symmetry.space_group_name_H-M   'P 1'
#
loop_
_entity.id
_entity.type
_entity.pdbx_description
1 polymer ?
#
loop_
_entity_poly.entity_id
_entity_poly.type
_entity_poly.pdbx_seq_one_letter_code
_entity_poly.pdbx_strand_id
1 'polypeptide(L)'
;MVREEEVTSFALSRYANDTEVGKSLALNGFGIRCSDSIMKLQECKPRKLYNSNITFMELRNDEKRLILDLRLGLTKHLLEPPVYFPTHIGNYMEWFSKENIRVFAAGISGEIIGFISTQDEGETFISETACMKNICGAFVKKEFRGKNVADDLLFYVCGVYEREEQNILAWIARL
;
A
#
# COMPACT_ATOMS: atom_id res chain seq x y z
N MET A 1 -14.42 -31.58 11.63
CA MET A 1 -13.44 -31.21 12.68
C MET A 1 -13.13 -29.74 12.46
N VAL A 2 -13.82 -28.86 13.18
CA VAL A 2 -13.59 -27.40 13.08
C VAL A 2 -12.27 -27.16 13.79
N ARG A 3 -11.23 -26.70 13.07
CA ARG A 3 -9.99 -26.28 13.71
C ARG A 3 -10.32 -25.07 14.58
N GLU A 4 -10.00 -25.13 15.87
CA GLU A 4 -9.99 -23.93 16.71
C GLU A 4 -9.07 -22.91 16.04
N GLU A 5 -9.56 -21.68 15.85
CA GLU A 5 -8.74 -20.60 15.31
C GLU A 5 -7.66 -20.26 16.34
N GLU A 6 -6.45 -20.78 16.11
CA GLU A 6 -5.29 -20.41 16.92
C GLU A 6 -4.96 -18.93 16.67
N VAL A 7 -5.05 -18.11 17.73
CA VAL A 7 -4.62 -16.71 17.68
C VAL A 7 -3.10 -16.68 17.54
N THR A 8 -2.62 -16.47 16.31
CA THR A 8 -1.18 -16.43 16.00
C THR A 8 -0.55 -15.05 16.19
N SER A 9 -1.36 -14.00 16.35
CA SER A 9 -0.88 -12.64 16.68
C SER A 9 -1.98 -11.78 17.30
N PHE A 10 -1.59 -10.80 18.11
CA PHE A 10 -2.45 -9.70 18.55
C PHE A 10 -1.71 -8.37 18.32
N ALA A 11 -2.46 -7.30 18.04
CA ALA A 11 -1.88 -6.00 17.75
C ALA A 11 -2.62 -4.90 18.51
N LEU A 12 -1.88 -3.87 18.92
CA LEU A 12 -2.39 -2.66 19.53
C LEU A 12 -2.00 -1.48 18.65
N SER A 13 -2.96 -0.59 18.39
CA SER A 13 -2.73 0.64 17.65
C SER A 13 -2.72 1.83 18.61
N ARG A 14 -1.85 2.80 18.34
CA ARG A 14 -1.70 4.03 19.13
C ARG A 14 -1.38 5.20 18.22
N TYR A 15 -1.64 6.43 18.66
CA TYR A 15 -1.21 7.61 17.92
C TYR A 15 0.30 7.77 17.93
N ALA A 16 0.89 8.11 16.78
CA ALA A 16 2.34 8.27 16.61
C ALA A 16 3.00 9.24 17.61
N ASN A 17 2.23 10.21 18.12
CA ASN A 17 2.70 11.22 19.06
C ASN A 17 2.61 10.78 20.54
N ASP A 18 1.96 9.65 20.84
CA ASP A 18 1.92 9.07 22.18
C ASP A 18 3.22 8.31 22.48
N THR A 19 4.26 9.10 22.77
CA THR A 19 5.62 8.57 23.00
C THR A 19 5.74 7.79 24.31
N GLU A 20 4.88 8.07 25.29
CA GLU A 20 4.88 7.36 26.58
C GLU A 20 4.35 5.94 26.42
N VAL A 21 3.18 5.78 25.80
CA VAL A 21 2.61 4.45 25.49
C VAL A 21 3.55 3.68 24.56
N GLY A 22 4.11 4.33 23.54
CA GLY A 22 5.07 3.70 22.63
C GLY A 22 6.30 3.13 23.35
N LYS A 23 6.89 3.89 24.29
CA LYS A 23 8.01 3.42 25.11
C LYS A 23 7.59 2.28 26.04
N SER A 24 6.44 2.40 26.69
CA SER A 24 5.92 1.37 27.59
C SER A 24 5.72 0.05 26.86
N LEU A 25 5.08 0.05 25.70
CA LEU A 25 4.88 -1.16 24.88
C LEU A 25 6.22 -1.79 24.47
N ALA A 26 7.17 -0.98 23.98
CA ALA A 26 8.49 -1.48 23.61
C ALA A 26 9.24 -2.11 24.80
N LEU A 27 9.20 -1.49 25.98
CA LEU A 27 9.81 -2.02 27.20
C LEU A 27 9.12 -3.28 27.73
N ASN A 28 7.84 -3.48 27.40
CA ASN A 28 7.07 -4.68 27.72
C ASN A 28 7.13 -5.75 26.62
N GLY A 29 8.08 -5.64 25.67
CA GLY A 29 8.34 -6.68 24.67
C GLY A 29 7.45 -6.65 23.43
N PHE A 30 6.65 -5.59 23.23
CA PHE A 30 5.92 -5.40 21.98
C PHE A 30 6.86 -4.89 20.88
N GLY A 31 6.82 -5.54 19.73
CA GLY A 31 7.44 -5.04 18.50
C GLY A 31 6.58 -3.99 17.80
N ILE A 32 7.22 -3.14 16.98
CA ILE A 32 6.50 -2.25 16.06
C ILE A 32 6.27 -3.02 14.75
N ARG A 33 5.00 -3.21 14.37
CA ARG A 33 4.64 -3.92 13.13
C ARG A 33 4.52 -2.99 11.92
N CYS A 34 3.88 -1.85 12.10
CA CYS A 34 3.60 -0.91 11.03
C CYS A 34 3.38 0.51 11.57
N SER A 35 3.43 1.46 10.65
CA SER A 35 2.95 2.82 10.88
C SER A 35 1.86 3.14 9.87
N ASP A 36 0.68 3.47 10.39
CA ASP A 36 -0.40 4.00 9.59
C ASP A 36 -0.15 5.49 9.35
N SER A 37 -0.47 5.96 8.15
CA SER A 37 -0.36 7.36 7.76
C SER A 37 -1.60 7.77 6.98
N ILE A 38 -2.08 8.98 7.25
CA ILE A 38 -3.27 9.54 6.63
C ILE A 38 -2.90 10.94 6.16
N MET A 39 -3.29 11.27 4.94
CA MET A 39 -3.05 12.58 4.33
C MET A 39 -4.33 13.07 3.67
N LYS A 40 -4.62 14.37 3.84
CA LYS A 40 -5.65 15.04 3.04
C LYS A 40 -5.12 15.29 1.65
N LEU A 41 -5.90 14.98 0.61
CA LEU A 41 -5.43 15.13 -0.77
C LEU A 41 -5.07 16.58 -1.11
N GLN A 42 -5.70 17.57 -0.47
CA GLN A 42 -5.36 18.99 -0.63
C GLN A 42 -3.96 19.35 -0.11
N GLU A 43 -3.36 18.52 0.75
CA GLU A 43 -1.98 18.70 1.23
C GLU A 43 -0.95 18.18 0.22
N CYS A 44 -1.37 17.40 -0.78
CA CYS A 44 -0.55 16.95 -1.88
C CYS A 44 -0.30 18.10 -2.86
N LYS A 45 0.73 18.91 -2.58
CA LYS A 45 1.04 20.09 -3.39
C LYS A 45 1.46 19.71 -4.81
N PRO A 46 0.99 20.46 -5.84
CA PRO A 46 1.45 20.28 -7.20
C PRO A 46 2.98 20.35 -7.30
N ARG A 47 3.60 19.36 -7.95
CA ARG A 47 5.03 19.31 -8.20
C ARG A 47 5.32 18.80 -9.60
N LYS A 48 6.54 19.07 -10.09
CA LYS A 48 7.06 18.41 -11.29
C LYS A 48 7.41 16.96 -10.96
N LEU A 49 7.18 16.07 -11.90
CA LEU A 49 7.61 14.68 -11.81
C LEU A 49 9.14 14.62 -11.90
N TYR A 50 9.75 13.70 -11.16
CA TYR A 50 11.20 13.51 -11.21
C TYR A 50 11.62 12.79 -12.50
N ASN A 51 10.76 11.90 -13.00
CA ASN A 51 11.05 11.04 -14.14
C ASN A 51 10.12 11.38 -15.32
N SER A 52 10.65 12.02 -16.36
CA SER A 52 9.88 12.38 -17.57
C SER A 52 9.66 11.23 -18.55
N ASN A 53 10.44 10.15 -18.43
CA ASN A 53 10.37 8.96 -19.28
C ASN A 53 9.46 7.86 -18.71
N ILE A 54 8.88 8.07 -17.52
CA ILE A 54 7.95 7.14 -16.91
C ILE A 54 6.52 7.58 -17.24
N THR A 55 5.71 6.62 -17.69
CA THR A 55 4.28 6.79 -17.90
C THR A 55 3.50 6.25 -16.70
N PHE A 56 2.37 6.89 -16.40
CA PHE A 56 1.50 6.50 -15.30
C PHE A 56 0.10 6.24 -15.83
N MET A 57 -0.51 5.12 -15.42
CA MET A 57 -1.82 4.71 -15.90
C MET A 57 -2.60 3.95 -14.83
N GLU A 58 -3.93 3.98 -14.91
CA GLU A 58 -4.81 3.07 -14.18
C GLU A 58 -5.06 1.82 -15.03
N LEU A 59 -4.86 0.65 -14.44
CA LEU A 59 -5.10 -0.65 -15.07
C LEU A 59 -6.52 -1.12 -14.76
N ARG A 60 -7.29 -1.44 -15.80
CA ARG A 60 -8.69 -1.88 -15.67
C ARG A 60 -8.84 -3.35 -16.01
N ASN A 61 -9.79 -4.01 -15.35
CA ASN A 61 -10.20 -5.39 -15.65
C ASN A 61 -8.99 -6.35 -15.80
N ASP A 62 -8.84 -6.96 -16.97
CA ASP A 62 -7.77 -7.91 -17.29
C ASP A 62 -6.37 -7.28 -17.35
N GLU A 63 -6.26 -5.96 -17.55
CA GLU A 63 -4.96 -5.25 -17.56
C GLU A 63 -4.27 -5.33 -16.20
N LYS A 64 -5.02 -5.54 -15.11
CA LYS A 64 -4.43 -5.73 -13.78
C LYS A 64 -3.43 -6.90 -13.76
N ARG A 65 -3.57 -7.89 -14.65
CA ARG A 65 -2.61 -9.02 -14.75
C ARG A 65 -1.21 -8.58 -15.16
N LEU A 66 -1.03 -7.38 -15.73
CA LEU A 66 0.29 -6.83 -16.08
C LEU A 66 1.21 -6.62 -14.87
N ILE A 67 0.66 -6.54 -13.65
CA ILE A 67 1.44 -6.39 -12.42
C ILE A 67 1.70 -7.71 -11.67
N LEU A 68 1.41 -8.87 -12.27
CA LEU A 68 1.52 -10.17 -11.59
C LEU A 68 2.91 -10.41 -11.00
N ASP A 69 3.97 -10.14 -11.77
CA ASP A 69 5.36 -10.27 -11.31
C ASP A 69 5.69 -9.30 -10.17
N LEU A 70 5.17 -8.08 -10.23
CA LEU A 70 5.37 -7.08 -9.17
C LEU A 70 4.65 -7.49 -7.89
N ARG A 71 3.46 -8.06 -8.01
CA ARG A 71 2.68 -8.54 -6.87
C ARG A 71 3.38 -9.71 -6.19
N LEU A 72 3.90 -10.66 -6.96
CA LEU A 72 4.76 -11.74 -6.43
C LEU A 72 6.02 -11.18 -5.76
N GLY A 73 6.61 -10.14 -6.33
CA GLY A 73 7.73 -9.41 -5.73
C GLY A 73 7.39 -8.81 -4.37
N LEU A 74 6.21 -8.18 -4.24
CA LEU A 74 5.70 -7.66 -2.98
C LEU A 74 5.51 -8.77 -1.95
N THR A 75 4.92 -9.90 -2.34
CA THR A 75 4.76 -11.06 -1.45
C THR A 75 6.08 -11.56 -0.90
N LYS A 76 7.05 -11.78 -1.77
CA LYS A 76 8.37 -12.26 -1.37
C LYS A 76 9.01 -11.26 -0.42
N HIS A 77 8.93 -9.97 -0.74
CA HIS A 77 9.44 -8.91 0.12
C HIS A 77 8.79 -8.91 1.51
N LEU A 78 7.49 -9.14 1.59
CA LEU A 78 6.78 -9.22 2.87
C LEU A 78 7.13 -10.51 3.64
N LEU A 79 7.44 -11.62 2.96
CA LEU A 79 7.85 -12.89 3.59
C LEU A 79 9.30 -12.88 4.07
N GLU A 80 10.11 -11.92 3.64
CA GLU A 80 11.52 -11.82 3.98
C GLU A 80 11.77 -10.84 5.15
N PRO A 81 12.82 -11.06 5.96
CA PRO A 81 13.27 -10.06 6.93
C PRO A 81 13.61 -8.72 6.26
N PRO A 82 13.38 -7.56 6.92
CA PRO A 82 12.97 -7.42 8.33
C PRO A 82 11.45 -7.47 8.58
N VAL A 83 10.61 -7.44 7.54
CA VAL A 83 9.15 -7.29 7.69
C VAL A 83 8.46 -8.56 8.19
N TYR A 84 8.86 -9.72 7.64
CA TYR A 84 8.32 -11.05 7.94
C TYR A 84 6.82 -11.08 8.29
N PHE A 85 5.98 -10.94 7.28
CA PHE A 85 4.52 -11.01 7.35
C PHE A 85 4.01 -12.26 6.60
N PRO A 86 3.65 -13.33 7.33
CA PRO A 86 3.18 -14.59 6.73
C PRO A 86 1.95 -14.35 5.84
N THR A 87 2.15 -14.42 4.52
CA THR A 87 1.07 -14.22 3.53
C THR A 87 0.96 -15.46 2.66
N HIS A 88 -0.25 -15.99 2.48
CA HIS A 88 -0.46 -17.22 1.71
C HIS A 88 -0.44 -16.98 0.18
N ILE A 89 0.53 -17.59 -0.52
CA ILE A 89 0.78 -17.47 -1.98
C ILE A 89 -0.39 -17.97 -2.86
N GLY A 90 -1.35 -18.72 -2.30
CA GLY A 90 -2.54 -19.18 -3.03
C GLY A 90 -3.55 -18.08 -3.37
N ASN A 91 -3.65 -17.02 -2.58
CA ASN A 91 -4.77 -16.05 -2.65
C ASN A 91 -4.57 -14.96 -3.74
N TYR A 92 -3.58 -15.11 -4.61
CA TYR A 92 -3.12 -14.04 -5.50
C TYR A 92 -3.91 -13.92 -6.79
N MET A 93 -4.34 -15.04 -7.36
CA MET A 93 -5.19 -15.02 -8.56
C MET A 93 -6.57 -14.45 -8.23
N GLU A 94 -7.09 -14.77 -7.04
CA GLU A 94 -8.36 -14.27 -6.52
C GLU A 94 -8.34 -12.76 -6.23
N TRP A 95 -7.16 -12.18 -5.98
CA TRP A 95 -7.01 -10.75 -5.77
C TRP A 95 -7.37 -9.95 -7.03
N PHE A 96 -7.02 -10.45 -8.22
CA PHE A 96 -7.33 -9.79 -9.48
C PHE A 96 -8.81 -9.81 -9.84
N SER A 97 -9.57 -10.79 -9.32
CA SER A 97 -11.02 -10.86 -9.49
C SER A 97 -11.80 -9.91 -8.58
N LYS A 98 -11.15 -9.23 -7.63
CA LYS A 98 -11.83 -8.27 -6.75
C LYS A 98 -12.11 -6.97 -7.50
N GLU A 99 -13.40 -6.67 -7.71
CA GLU A 99 -13.84 -5.47 -8.44
C GLU A 99 -13.52 -4.17 -7.70
N ASN A 100 -13.52 -4.20 -6.36
CA ASN A 100 -13.30 -3.02 -5.52
C ASN A 100 -11.83 -2.55 -5.43
N ILE A 101 -10.90 -3.27 -6.06
CA ILE A 101 -9.48 -2.91 -6.05
C ILE A 101 -9.14 -2.14 -7.32
N ARG A 102 -8.65 -0.92 -7.16
CA ARG A 102 -8.06 -0.13 -8.23
C ARG A 102 -6.56 -0.30 -8.25
N VAL A 103 -5.97 -0.30 -9.44
CA VAL A 103 -4.54 -0.54 -9.63
C VAL A 103 -3.98 0.53 -10.55
N PHE A 104 -2.95 1.21 -10.08
CA PHE A 104 -2.22 2.22 -10.81
C PHE A 104 -0.80 1.71 -11.04
N ALA A 105 -0.27 1.93 -12.24
CA ALA A 105 1.01 1.40 -12.67
C ALA A 105 1.93 2.49 -13.22
N ALA A 106 3.22 2.31 -12.96
CA ALA A 106 4.30 3.08 -13.56
C ALA A 106 5.00 2.22 -14.63
N GLY A 107 5.15 2.75 -15.83
CA GLY A 107 5.77 2.05 -16.96
C GLY A 107 6.93 2.83 -17.59
N ILE A 108 7.90 2.12 -18.14
CA ILE A 108 9.01 2.68 -18.92
C ILE A 108 9.27 1.76 -20.12
N SER A 109 9.34 2.32 -21.32
CA SER A 109 9.64 1.56 -22.55
C SER A 109 8.74 0.33 -22.77
N GLY A 110 7.46 0.39 -22.38
CA GLY A 110 6.50 -0.70 -22.50
C GLY A 110 6.50 -1.73 -21.37
N GLU A 111 7.38 -1.58 -20.38
CA GLU A 111 7.47 -2.46 -19.21
C GLU A 111 6.88 -1.80 -17.96
N ILE A 112 6.08 -2.55 -17.19
CA ILE A 112 5.57 -2.08 -15.89
C ILE A 112 6.61 -2.31 -14.80
N ILE A 113 7.02 -1.23 -14.14
CA ILE A 113 8.14 -1.21 -13.17
C ILE A 113 7.71 -0.94 -11.73
N GLY A 114 6.47 -0.48 -11.54
CA GLY A 114 5.90 -0.27 -10.22
C GLY A 114 4.38 -0.21 -10.24
N PHE A 115 3.76 -0.42 -9.09
CA PHE A 115 2.32 -0.27 -8.92
C PHE A 115 1.94 0.25 -7.53
N ILE A 116 0.75 0.86 -7.46
CA ILE A 116 0.01 1.19 -6.24
C ILE A 116 -1.41 0.64 -6.43
N SER A 117 -1.93 -0.06 -5.43
CA SER A 117 -3.30 -0.56 -5.41
C SER A 117 -4.08 0.04 -4.25
N THR A 118 -5.34 0.38 -4.51
CA THR A 118 -6.21 1.06 -3.56
C THR A 118 -7.60 0.44 -3.50
N GLN A 119 -8.26 0.60 -2.36
CA GLN A 119 -9.63 0.15 -2.10
C GLN A 119 -10.26 1.03 -1.01
N ASP A 120 -11.57 0.91 -0.81
CA ASP A 120 -12.32 1.72 0.15
C ASP A 120 -12.06 1.29 1.59
N GLU A 121 -11.99 -0.02 1.81
CA GLU A 121 -11.71 -0.62 3.11
C GLU A 121 -10.20 -0.84 3.29
N GLY A 122 -9.70 -0.77 4.52
CA GLY A 122 -8.28 -1.00 4.82
C GLY A 122 -8.10 -1.56 6.24
N GLU A 123 -6.90 -2.05 6.54
CA GLU A 123 -6.53 -2.47 7.91
C GLU A 123 -6.20 -1.25 8.80
N THR A 124 -6.97 -0.16 8.70
CA THR A 124 -6.71 1.07 9.45
C THR A 124 -7.58 1.13 10.70
N PHE A 125 -6.99 1.54 11.82
CA PHE A 125 -7.74 1.76 13.07
C PHE A 125 -8.55 3.08 13.05
N ILE A 126 -8.19 4.02 12.16
CA ILE A 126 -8.75 5.37 12.11
C ILE A 126 -9.72 5.50 10.93
N SER A 127 -11.01 5.46 11.27
CA SER A 127 -12.22 5.86 10.54
C SER A 127 -12.48 5.27 9.14
N GLU A 128 -13.60 4.58 9.02
CA GLU A 128 -14.32 4.17 7.80
C GLU A 128 -15.03 5.37 7.13
N THR A 129 -14.36 6.52 7.00
CA THR A 129 -14.99 7.69 6.39
C THR A 129 -15.17 7.43 4.89
N ALA A 130 -16.39 7.56 4.35
CA ALA A 130 -16.72 7.21 2.97
C ALA A 130 -15.87 7.91 1.88
N CYS A 131 -15.16 8.98 2.23
CA CYS A 131 -14.26 9.73 1.34
C CYS A 131 -12.77 9.35 1.48
N MET A 132 -12.47 8.29 2.22
CA MET A 132 -11.12 7.74 2.40
C MET A 132 -10.84 6.63 1.39
N LYS A 133 -9.64 6.69 0.80
CA LYS A 133 -9.08 5.58 0.01
C LYS A 133 -7.85 5.02 0.72
N ASN A 134 -7.76 3.70 0.77
CA ASN A 134 -6.68 2.98 1.42
C ASN A 134 -5.72 2.40 0.38
N ILE A 135 -4.42 2.69 0.51
CA ILE A 135 -3.37 2.00 -0.25
C ILE A 135 -3.12 0.64 0.41
N CYS A 136 -3.48 -0.43 -0.32
CA CYS A 136 -3.39 -1.82 0.16
C CYS A 136 -2.29 -2.62 -0.53
N GLY A 137 -1.48 -1.95 -1.34
CA GLY A 137 -0.30 -2.52 -1.98
C GLY A 137 0.47 -1.45 -2.71
N ALA A 138 1.79 -1.46 -2.55
CA ALA A 138 2.70 -0.62 -3.30
C ALA A 138 4.00 -1.39 -3.50
N PHE A 139 4.51 -1.42 -4.72
CA PHE A 139 5.78 -2.09 -5.02
C PHE A 139 6.44 -1.48 -6.23
N VAL A 140 7.77 -1.35 -6.15
CA VAL A 140 8.62 -0.96 -7.28
C VAL A 140 9.73 -2.00 -7.40
N LYS A 141 10.05 -2.38 -8.63
CA LYS A 141 11.19 -3.24 -8.96
C LYS A 141 12.47 -2.71 -8.32
N LYS A 142 13.32 -3.61 -7.81
CA LYS A 142 14.46 -3.26 -6.94
C LYS A 142 15.42 -2.28 -7.61
N GLU A 143 15.68 -2.48 -8.89
CA GLU A 143 16.53 -1.68 -9.76
C GLU A 143 16.00 -0.25 -10.04
N PHE A 144 14.72 0.01 -9.72
CA PHE A 144 14.08 1.33 -9.83
C PHE A 144 13.79 1.99 -8.48
N ARG A 145 14.13 1.34 -7.35
CA ARG A 145 14.00 1.94 -6.02
C ARG A 145 15.04 3.04 -5.80
N GLY A 146 14.69 4.04 -4.99
CA GLY A 146 15.53 5.23 -4.77
C GLY A 146 15.57 6.21 -5.95
N LYS A 147 14.77 5.98 -7.01
CA LYS A 147 14.65 6.86 -8.19
C LYS A 147 13.33 7.65 -8.21
N ASN A 148 12.67 7.80 -7.06
CA ASN A 148 11.39 8.51 -6.91
C ASN A 148 10.22 7.98 -7.78
N VAL A 149 10.29 6.71 -8.25
CA VAL A 149 9.19 6.09 -9.01
C VAL A 149 7.93 5.96 -8.18
N ALA A 150 8.06 5.51 -6.93
CA ALA A 150 6.94 5.39 -6.00
C ALA A 150 6.31 6.77 -5.71
N ASP A 151 7.15 7.80 -5.53
CA ASP A 151 6.68 9.16 -5.24
C ASP A 151 5.94 9.77 -6.44
N ASP A 152 6.46 9.60 -7.66
CA ASP A 152 5.79 10.06 -8.88
C ASP A 152 4.48 9.31 -9.12
N LEU A 153 4.46 8.00 -8.88
CA LEU A 153 3.24 7.20 -8.98
C LEU A 153 2.20 7.59 -7.91
N LEU A 154 2.62 7.81 -6.66
CA LEU A 154 1.75 8.30 -5.59
C LEU A 154 1.16 9.67 -5.95
N PHE A 155 1.98 10.58 -6.48
CA PHE A 155 1.52 11.89 -6.92
C PHE A 155 0.46 11.78 -8.04
N TYR A 156 0.67 10.88 -9.02
CA TYR A 156 -0.33 10.58 -10.04
C TYR A 156 -1.64 10.07 -9.43
N VAL A 157 -1.57 9.13 -8.49
CA VAL A 157 -2.74 8.57 -7.77
C VAL A 157 -3.49 9.66 -7.01
N CYS A 158 -2.79 10.54 -6.30
CA CYS A 158 -3.41 11.68 -5.62
C CYS A 158 -4.19 12.56 -6.61
N GLY A 159 -3.60 12.89 -7.76
CA GLY A 159 -4.27 13.69 -8.77
C GLY A 159 -5.49 13.02 -9.40
N VAL A 160 -5.50 11.69 -9.53
CA VAL A 160 -6.70 10.95 -9.95
C VAL A 160 -7.81 11.12 -8.92
N TYR A 161 -7.51 10.88 -7.65
CA TYR A 161 -8.51 10.92 -6.59
C TYR A 161 -9.02 12.32 -6.26
N GLU A 162 -8.18 13.34 -6.39
CA GLU A 162 -8.60 14.73 -6.25
C GLU A 162 -9.65 15.12 -7.30
N ARG A 163 -9.49 14.65 -8.56
CA ARG A 163 -10.49 14.87 -9.63
C ARG A 163 -11.79 14.10 -9.42
N GLU A 164 -11.76 13.05 -8.61
CA GLU A 164 -12.92 12.23 -8.25
C GLU A 164 -13.54 12.64 -6.90
N GLU A 165 -13.20 13.83 -6.41
CA GLU A 165 -13.73 14.43 -5.18
C GLU A 165 -13.47 13.59 -3.91
N GLN A 166 -12.47 12.70 -3.96
CA GLN A 166 -11.96 12.05 -2.76
C GLN A 166 -11.12 13.05 -1.99
N ASN A 167 -11.11 12.92 -0.67
CA ASN A 167 -10.49 13.92 0.20
C ASN A 167 -9.33 13.37 1.03
N ILE A 168 -9.28 12.05 1.24
CA ILE A 168 -8.33 11.45 2.18
C ILE A 168 -7.71 10.21 1.56
N LEU A 169 -6.38 10.11 1.64
CA LEU A 169 -5.61 8.94 1.27
C LEU A 169 -4.89 8.40 2.51
N ALA A 170 -5.08 7.12 2.80
CA ALA A 170 -4.46 6.41 3.91
C ALA A 170 -3.55 5.30 3.40
N TRP A 171 -2.46 5.03 4.11
CA TRP A 171 -1.57 3.92 3.80
C TRP A 171 -0.90 3.37 5.05
N ILE A 172 -0.51 2.11 4.98
CA ILE A 172 0.17 1.40 6.06
C ILE A 172 1.58 1.06 5.58
N ALA A 173 2.58 1.69 6.19
CA ALA A 173 3.97 1.33 5.99
C ALA A 173 4.32 0.18 6.93
N ARG A 174 4.61 -0.99 6.36
CA ARG A 174 5.09 -2.16 7.13
C ARG A 174 6.61 -2.04 7.27
N LEU A 175 7.09 -2.10 8.51
CA LEU A 175 8.48 -1.81 8.91
C LEU A 175 9.30 -3.09 8.99
#